data_AF-A0AAE0XXU4-F1
#
_entry.id   AF-A0AAE0XXU4-F1
#
_cell.length_a   1.000
_cell.length_b   1.000
_cell.length_c   1.000
_cell.angle_alpha   90.00
_cell.angle_beta   90.00
_cell.angle_gamma   90.00
#
_symmetry.space_group_name_H-M   'P 1'
#
loop_
_entity.id
_entity.type
_entity.pdbx_description
1 polymer ?
#
loop_
_entity_poly.entity_id
_entity_poly.type
_entity_poly.pdbx_seq_one_letter_code
_entity_poly.pdbx_strand_id
1 'polypeptide(L)'
;MDVFRLVVVPLTYFMQLIESCLFTLVRWYDEYMYSPLQTALWPVVAALPRSLTVDGRTFDVFTANIVSWARTLLVIPIALYLKYQLYWWGFACVIFHDFLDHLDGIVAKVQRQKYGQVDDPIVGGFMDAFCDKIVNVFSLWSVLMVTDFSQMSAAQICLYIGACSIIIAYEFALGIVRVQDFFRAYYYREFKKTDEMSTKTSTAAVMEGKLKEKLESMGIAALCVAQSNIVPLESVSGILGVSCLLLSVRLAHSSLMSKLEAREPLLRSHEHASDDEDEIKTRNRTSTDSLSELKNFTKDRQAQINRSDSRDSAINPITLDSTLQRS
;
A
#
# COMPACT_ATOMS: atom_id res chain seq x y z
N MET A 1 38.13 -19.84 1.58
CA MET A 1 36.66 -19.64 1.55
C MET A 1 35.95 -20.42 2.65
N ASP A 2 36.59 -21.42 3.28
CA ASP A 2 35.91 -22.32 4.23
C ASP A 2 35.59 -21.69 5.59
N VAL A 3 36.40 -20.74 6.08
CA VAL A 3 36.14 -20.04 7.35
C VAL A 3 34.87 -19.19 7.30
N PHE A 4 34.61 -18.52 6.16
CA PHE A 4 33.39 -17.72 5.99
C PHE A 4 32.14 -18.62 6.00
N ARG A 5 32.19 -19.77 5.31
CA ARG A 5 31.09 -20.74 5.34
C ARG A 5 30.89 -21.34 6.74
N LEU A 6 31.97 -21.62 7.46
CA LEU A 6 31.92 -22.19 8.80
C LEU A 6 31.23 -21.27 9.81
N VAL A 7 31.30 -19.94 9.64
CA VAL A 7 30.67 -18.97 10.54
C VAL A 7 29.26 -18.59 10.06
N VAL A 8 29.10 -18.33 8.76
CA VAL A 8 27.83 -17.83 8.20
C VAL A 8 26.73 -18.89 8.24
N VAL A 9 27.07 -20.16 8.02
CA VAL A 9 26.07 -21.22 7.98
C VAL A 9 25.41 -21.43 9.36
N PRO A 10 26.15 -21.64 10.46
CA PRO A 10 25.55 -21.73 11.80
C PRO A 10 24.76 -20.48 12.19
N LEU A 11 25.26 -19.29 11.86
CA LEU A 11 24.57 -18.04 12.14
C LEU A 11 23.22 -17.96 11.40
N THR A 12 23.18 -18.39 10.15
CA THR A 12 21.95 -18.43 9.35
C THR A 12 20.92 -19.39 9.95
N TYR A 13 21.35 -20.60 10.34
CA TYR A 13 20.47 -21.56 11.02
C TYR A 13 19.96 -21.03 12.36
N PHE A 14 20.80 -20.36 13.13
CA PHE A 14 20.41 -19.75 14.39
C PHE A 14 19.36 -18.65 14.19
N MET A 15 19.54 -17.79 13.17
CA MET A 15 18.54 -16.77 12.83
C MET A 15 17.21 -17.38 12.39
N GLN A 16 17.24 -18.44 11.56
CA GLN A 16 16.03 -19.16 11.15
C GLN A 16 15.30 -19.81 12.35
N LEU A 17 16.05 -20.31 13.33
CA LEU A 17 15.49 -20.83 14.57
C LEU A 17 14.80 -19.73 15.38
N ILE A 18 15.46 -18.58 15.55
CA ILE A 18 14.87 -17.41 16.22
C ILE A 18 13.59 -16.98 15.51
N GLU A 19 13.61 -16.85 14.19
CA GLU A 19 12.44 -16.50 13.39
C GLU A 19 11.30 -17.51 13.58
N SER A 20 11.60 -18.81 13.56
CA SER A 20 10.61 -19.87 13.78
C SER A 20 9.97 -19.78 15.16
N CYS A 21 10.77 -19.52 16.20
CA CYS A 21 10.27 -19.28 17.55
C CYS A 21 9.39 -18.03 17.62
N LEU A 22 9.82 -16.92 16.99
CA LEU A 22 9.07 -15.68 16.95
C LEU A 22 7.74 -15.83 16.19
N PHE A 23 7.72 -16.54 15.06
CA PHE A 23 6.48 -16.84 14.35
C PHE A 23 5.53 -17.68 15.20
N THR A 24 6.06 -18.66 15.94
CA THR A 24 5.24 -19.46 16.87
C THR A 24 4.65 -18.58 17.95
N LEU A 25 5.44 -17.65 18.51
CA LEU A 25 5.00 -16.72 19.54
C LEU A 25 3.94 -15.73 19.03
N VAL A 26 4.09 -15.19 17.82
CA VAL A 26 3.07 -14.34 17.20
C VAL A 26 1.78 -15.11 16.94
N ARG A 27 1.87 -16.37 16.49
CA ARG A 27 0.67 -17.21 16.33
C ARG A 27 -0.04 -17.46 17.66
N TRP A 28 0.72 -17.73 18.72
CA TRP A 28 0.16 -17.87 20.06
C TRP A 28 -0.45 -16.57 20.56
N TYR A 29 0.18 -15.43 20.29
CA TYR A 29 -0.39 -14.13 20.60
C TYR A 29 -1.72 -13.91 19.86
N ASP A 30 -1.77 -14.18 18.55
CA ASP A 30 -2.99 -14.03 17.75
C ASP A 30 -4.11 -14.96 18.27
N GLU A 31 -3.77 -16.21 18.62
CA GLU A 31 -4.74 -17.22 19.04
C GLU A 31 -5.22 -17.03 20.48
N TYR A 32 -4.32 -16.74 21.42
CA TYR A 32 -4.62 -16.71 22.86
C TYR A 32 -4.84 -15.32 23.42
N MET A 33 -4.32 -14.27 22.79
CA MET A 33 -4.55 -12.88 23.23
C MET A 33 -5.55 -12.17 22.32
N TYR A 34 -5.30 -12.15 21.01
CA TYR A 34 -6.13 -11.37 20.09
C TYR A 34 -7.52 -11.96 19.88
N SER A 35 -7.65 -13.26 19.64
CA SER A 35 -8.97 -13.88 19.40
C SER A 35 -9.95 -13.72 20.59
N PRO A 36 -9.53 -13.95 21.86
CA PRO A 36 -10.38 -13.68 23.02
C PRO A 36 -10.70 -12.18 23.16
N LEU A 37 -9.71 -11.31 22.95
CA LEU A 37 -9.90 -9.87 23.00
C LEU A 37 -10.90 -9.38 21.96
N GLN A 38 -10.80 -9.87 20.72
CA GLN A 38 -11.74 -9.60 19.64
C GLN A 38 -13.15 -10.04 20.03
N THR A 39 -13.28 -11.24 20.60
CA THR A 39 -14.57 -11.78 21.05
C THR A 39 -15.18 -10.93 22.17
N ALA A 40 -14.36 -10.45 23.10
CA ALA A 40 -14.81 -9.61 24.22
C ALA A 40 -15.18 -8.17 23.79
N LEU A 41 -14.43 -7.58 22.86
CA LEU A 41 -14.67 -6.21 22.38
C LEU A 41 -15.76 -6.12 21.31
N TRP A 42 -16.05 -7.23 20.63
CA TRP A 42 -17.10 -7.31 19.62
C TRP A 42 -18.45 -6.68 20.04
N PRO A 43 -19.07 -7.07 21.18
CA PRO A 43 -20.35 -6.50 21.60
C PRO A 43 -20.25 -5.00 21.90
N VAL A 44 -19.12 -4.54 22.43
CA VAL A 44 -18.90 -3.12 22.74
C VAL A 44 -18.87 -2.30 21.45
N VAL A 45 -18.08 -2.75 20.47
CA VAL A 45 -17.99 -2.12 19.15
C VAL A 45 -19.33 -2.14 18.41
N ALA A 46 -20.09 -3.23 18.52
CA ALA A 46 -21.40 -3.37 17.89
C ALA A 46 -22.46 -2.44 18.51
N ALA A 47 -22.32 -2.08 19.79
CA ALA A 47 -23.21 -1.17 20.50
C ALA A 47 -22.93 0.30 20.16
N LEU A 48 -21.70 0.65 19.76
CA LEU A 48 -21.34 2.03 19.41
C LEU A 48 -22.02 2.47 18.11
N PRO A 49 -22.68 3.65 18.10
CA PRO A 49 -23.28 4.17 16.88
C PRO A 49 -22.19 4.61 15.91
N ARG A 50 -22.26 4.14 14.66
CA ARG A 50 -21.36 4.58 13.60
C ARG A 50 -21.54 6.07 13.29
N SER A 51 -22.79 6.49 13.17
CA SER A 51 -23.16 7.85 12.78
C SER A 51 -24.17 8.43 13.76
N LEU A 52 -24.07 9.73 14.03
CA LEU A 52 -25.02 10.49 14.83
C LEU A 52 -25.68 11.55 13.96
N THR A 53 -27.01 11.66 14.05
CA THR A 53 -27.76 12.73 13.37
C THR A 53 -27.99 13.88 14.34
N VAL A 54 -27.36 15.03 14.06
CA VAL A 54 -27.50 16.27 14.84
C VAL A 54 -28.02 17.35 13.89
N ASP A 55 -29.14 17.99 14.25
CA ASP A 55 -29.80 19.03 13.44
C ASP A 55 -30.10 18.61 11.98
N GLY A 56 -30.52 17.35 11.79
CA GLY A 56 -30.84 16.80 10.48
C GLY A 56 -29.63 16.47 9.59
N ARG A 57 -28.39 16.65 10.09
CA ARG A 57 -27.16 16.24 9.41
C ARG A 57 -26.58 15.00 10.08
N THR A 58 -26.20 14.02 9.29
CA THR A 58 -25.58 12.78 9.77
C THR A 58 -24.06 12.92 9.76
N PHE A 59 -23.43 12.70 10.90
CA PHE A 59 -21.98 12.73 11.08
C PHE A 59 -21.48 11.32 11.44
N ASP A 60 -20.47 10.85 10.74
CA ASP A 60 -19.77 9.62 11.09
C ASP A 60 -18.85 9.90 12.29
N VAL A 61 -19.16 9.29 13.43
CA VAL A 61 -18.46 9.52 14.71
C VAL A 61 -17.53 8.37 15.05
N PHE A 62 -17.82 7.16 14.56
CA PHE A 62 -17.06 5.98 14.89
C PHE A 62 -16.92 5.09 13.65
N THR A 63 -15.78 5.19 12.98
CA THR A 63 -15.41 4.39 11.80
C THR A 63 -13.99 3.86 11.96
N ALA A 64 -13.63 2.81 11.22
CA ALA A 64 -12.28 2.26 11.26
C ALA A 64 -11.23 3.34 10.94
N ASN A 65 -11.48 4.18 9.93
CA ASN A 65 -10.59 5.28 9.55
C ASN A 65 -10.39 6.30 10.68
N ILE A 66 -11.46 6.65 11.43
CA ILE A 66 -11.34 7.56 12.59
C ILE A 66 -10.44 6.94 13.66
N VAL A 67 -10.57 5.62 13.90
CA VAL A 67 -9.71 4.91 14.86
C VAL A 67 -8.25 4.92 14.40
N SER A 68 -7.95 4.65 13.13
CA SER A 68 -6.57 4.69 12.60
C SER A 68 -5.95 6.10 12.69
N TRP A 69 -6.73 7.16 12.44
CA TRP A 69 -6.28 8.55 12.65
C TRP A 69 -6.07 8.88 14.13
N ALA A 70 -7.00 8.49 15.00
CA ALA A 70 -6.87 8.69 16.45
C ALA A 70 -5.63 7.97 17.00
N ARG A 71 -5.36 6.76 16.50
CA ARG A 71 -4.13 6.00 16.78
C ARG A 71 -2.89 6.78 16.32
N THR A 72 -2.92 7.37 15.12
CA THR A 72 -1.79 8.20 14.62
C THR A 72 -1.49 9.38 15.54
N LEU A 73 -2.52 10.00 16.11
CA LEU A 73 -2.36 11.11 17.04
C LEU A 73 -1.63 10.70 18.34
N LEU A 74 -1.53 9.41 18.68
CA LEU A 74 -0.76 8.93 19.84
C LEU A 74 0.74 9.23 19.73
N VAL A 75 1.24 9.53 18.54
CA VAL A 75 2.62 9.98 18.36
C VAL A 75 2.93 11.24 19.18
N ILE A 76 1.94 12.13 19.35
CA ILE A 76 2.07 13.38 20.11
C ILE A 76 2.28 13.09 21.61
N PRO A 77 1.40 12.35 22.31
CA PRO A 77 1.63 12.01 23.70
C PRO A 77 2.89 11.15 23.90
N ILE A 78 3.26 10.26 22.96
CA ILE A 78 4.55 9.54 23.04
C ILE A 78 5.71 10.53 23.12
N ALA A 79 5.78 11.49 22.18
CA ALA A 79 6.83 12.51 22.15
C ALA A 79 6.81 13.40 23.40
N LEU A 80 5.63 13.80 23.87
CA LEU A 80 5.48 14.61 25.10
C LEU A 80 5.94 13.85 26.34
N TYR A 81 5.53 12.58 26.50
CA TYR A 81 5.94 11.77 27.64
C TYR A 81 7.44 11.51 27.66
N LEU A 82 8.06 11.26 26.50
CA LEU A 82 9.51 11.17 26.39
C LEU A 82 10.20 12.49 26.78
N LYS A 83 9.70 13.64 26.29
CA LYS A 83 10.24 14.96 26.61
C LYS A 83 10.17 15.30 28.10
N TYR A 84 9.09 14.93 28.77
CA TYR A 84 8.88 15.18 30.20
C TYR A 84 9.39 14.03 31.10
N GLN A 85 10.19 13.11 30.55
CA GLN A 85 10.80 11.99 31.29
C GLN A 85 9.78 11.02 31.93
N LEU A 86 8.58 10.96 31.37
CA LEU A 86 7.49 10.05 31.73
C LEU A 86 7.56 8.75 30.90
N TYR A 87 8.72 8.09 30.93
CA TYR A 87 9.09 7.00 30.03
C TYR A 87 8.10 5.81 30.01
N TRP A 88 7.56 5.45 31.18
CA TRP A 88 6.56 4.38 31.31
C TRP A 88 5.23 4.73 30.64
N TRP A 89 4.85 6.01 30.62
CA TRP A 89 3.66 6.45 29.89
C TRP A 89 3.91 6.46 28.38
N GLY A 90 5.13 6.79 27.94
CA GLY A 90 5.55 6.59 26.56
C GLY A 90 5.43 5.12 26.13
N PHE A 91 5.97 4.20 26.93
CA PHE A 91 5.79 2.75 26.75
C PHE A 91 4.30 2.36 26.67
N ALA A 92 3.49 2.78 27.63
CA ALA A 92 2.06 2.47 27.66
C ALA A 92 1.33 2.99 26.42
N CYS A 93 1.68 4.18 25.91
CA CYS A 93 1.13 4.71 24.67
C CYS A 93 1.50 3.89 23.43
N VAL A 94 2.73 3.37 23.35
CA VAL A 94 3.14 2.49 22.24
C VAL A 94 2.39 1.16 22.29
N ILE A 95 2.23 0.57 23.47
CA ILE A 95 1.41 -0.65 23.64
C ILE A 95 -0.07 -0.37 23.32
N PHE A 96 -0.58 0.78 23.75
CA PHE A 96 -1.95 1.18 23.45
C PHE A 96 -2.16 1.44 21.95
N HIS A 97 -1.17 2.00 21.27
CA HIS A 97 -1.15 2.13 19.81
C HIS A 97 -1.29 0.77 19.13
N ASP A 98 -0.48 -0.21 19.53
CA ASP A 98 -0.53 -1.58 19.00
C ASP A 98 -1.86 -2.29 19.31
N PHE A 99 -2.49 -1.96 20.43
CA PHE A 99 -3.86 -2.41 20.73
C PHE A 99 -4.92 -1.75 19.84
N LEU A 100 -4.79 -0.45 19.52
CA LEU A 100 -5.75 0.25 18.66
C LEU A 100 -5.70 -0.24 17.21
N ASP A 101 -4.54 -0.71 16.74
CA ASP A 101 -4.40 -1.45 15.47
C ASP A 101 -5.23 -2.72 15.39
N HIS A 102 -5.49 -3.31 16.55
CA HIS A 102 -6.34 -4.50 16.60
C HIS A 102 -7.81 -4.09 16.65
N LEU A 103 -8.11 -2.92 17.22
CA LEU A 103 -9.44 -2.37 17.36
C LEU A 103 -10.02 -1.89 16.03
N ASP A 104 -9.28 -1.17 15.19
CA ASP A 104 -9.81 -0.67 13.90
C ASP A 104 -10.18 -1.82 12.95
N GLY A 105 -9.43 -2.93 12.93
CA GLY A 105 -9.77 -4.16 12.24
C GLY A 105 -11.05 -4.81 12.77
N ILE A 106 -11.27 -4.78 14.09
CA ILE A 106 -12.53 -5.24 14.71
C ILE A 106 -13.69 -4.33 14.28
N VAL A 107 -13.51 -3.01 14.34
CA VAL A 107 -14.51 -2.02 13.92
C VAL A 107 -14.89 -2.22 12.47
N ALA A 108 -13.92 -2.37 11.57
CA ALA A 108 -14.16 -2.63 10.15
C ALA A 108 -14.98 -3.92 9.94
N LYS A 109 -14.64 -5.00 10.65
CA LYS A 109 -15.34 -6.29 10.54
C LYS A 109 -16.77 -6.23 11.07
N VAL A 110 -16.98 -5.63 12.25
CA VAL A 110 -18.30 -5.47 12.87
C VAL A 110 -19.20 -4.60 12.00
N GLN A 111 -18.69 -3.46 11.54
CA GLN A 111 -19.46 -2.52 10.73
C GLN A 111 -19.81 -3.11 9.37
N ARG A 112 -18.89 -3.87 8.75
CA ARG A 112 -19.18 -4.60 7.51
C ARG A 112 -20.33 -5.60 7.66
N GLN A 113 -20.40 -6.29 8.79
CA GLN A 113 -21.48 -7.25 9.06
C GLN A 113 -22.82 -6.56 9.36
N LYS A 114 -22.80 -5.43 10.07
CA LYS A 114 -24.01 -4.73 10.53
C LYS A 114 -24.62 -3.80 9.47
N TYR A 115 -23.79 -3.10 8.70
CA TYR A 115 -24.21 -2.05 7.77
C TYR A 115 -23.87 -2.37 6.30
N GLY A 116 -23.21 -3.49 6.03
CA GLY A 116 -22.70 -3.83 4.69
C GLY A 116 -21.39 -3.11 4.38
N GLN A 117 -21.02 -3.07 3.10
CA GLN A 117 -19.76 -2.47 2.65
C GLN A 117 -19.88 -0.94 2.52
N VAL A 118 -19.92 -0.26 3.67
CA VAL A 118 -20.08 1.21 3.75
C VAL A 118 -18.75 1.93 3.54
N ASP A 119 -17.67 1.41 4.10
CA ASP A 119 -16.33 1.96 3.92
C ASP A 119 -15.63 1.37 2.71
N ASP A 120 -14.83 2.20 2.04
CA ASP A 120 -13.95 1.77 0.97
C ASP A 120 -12.80 0.92 1.54
N PRO A 121 -12.72 -0.38 1.23
CA PRO A 121 -11.66 -1.25 1.75
C PRO A 121 -10.26 -0.86 1.25
N ILE A 122 -10.16 -0.18 0.09
CA ILE A 122 -8.88 0.29 -0.46
C ILE A 122 -8.34 1.43 0.39
N VAL A 123 -9.20 2.41 0.70
CA VAL A 123 -8.83 3.55 1.55
C VAL A 123 -8.54 3.08 2.96
N GLY A 124 -9.40 2.23 3.54
CA GLY A 124 -9.21 1.72 4.91
C GLY A 124 -7.90 0.94 5.06
N GLY A 125 -7.63 -0.01 4.16
CA GLY A 125 -6.39 -0.79 4.19
C GLY A 125 -5.12 0.01 3.89
N PHE A 126 -5.22 1.10 3.11
CA PHE A 126 -4.13 2.04 2.92
C PHE A 126 -3.90 2.87 4.18
N MET A 127 -4.96 3.45 4.73
CA MET A 127 -4.90 4.34 5.89
C MET A 127 -4.27 3.64 7.08
N ASP A 128 -4.77 2.47 7.44
CA ASP A 128 -4.26 1.64 8.53
C ASP A 128 -2.74 1.41 8.39
N ALA A 129 -2.33 0.81 7.26
CA ALA A 129 -0.94 0.48 7.02
C ALA A 129 -0.01 1.70 6.85
N PHE A 130 -0.53 2.87 6.46
CA PHE A 130 0.25 4.10 6.30
C PHE A 130 0.42 4.84 7.63
N CYS A 131 -0.65 4.88 8.44
CA CYS A 131 -0.64 5.43 9.80
C CYS A 131 0.41 4.75 10.68
N ASP A 132 0.60 3.43 10.57
CA ASP A 132 1.64 2.72 11.32
C ASP A 132 3.04 3.22 10.99
N LYS A 133 3.32 3.50 9.71
CA LYS A 133 4.62 4.01 9.26
C LYS A 133 4.90 5.38 9.83
N ILE A 134 3.88 6.23 9.88
CA ILE A 134 3.98 7.55 10.50
C ILE A 134 4.33 7.40 11.98
N VAL A 135 3.56 6.62 12.74
CA VAL A 135 3.80 6.49 14.18
C VAL A 135 5.15 5.87 14.48
N ASN A 136 5.55 4.82 13.77
CA ASN A 136 6.86 4.18 13.96
C ASN A 136 8.02 5.16 13.71
N VAL A 137 8.00 5.86 12.57
CA VAL A 137 9.04 6.82 12.20
C VAL A 137 9.15 7.94 13.23
N PHE A 138 8.04 8.58 13.58
CA PHE A 138 8.06 9.71 14.50
C PHE A 138 8.33 9.28 15.95
N SER A 139 7.94 8.08 16.36
CA SER A 139 8.27 7.55 17.70
C SER A 139 9.76 7.27 17.82
N LEU A 140 10.37 6.61 16.82
CA LEU A 140 11.82 6.39 16.78
C LEU A 140 12.59 7.72 16.70
N TRP A 141 12.12 8.67 15.90
CA TRP A 141 12.68 10.01 15.84
C TRP A 141 12.61 10.69 17.20
N SER A 142 11.48 10.62 17.90
CA SER A 142 11.31 11.20 19.23
C SER A 142 12.27 10.57 20.25
N VAL A 143 12.44 9.24 20.20
CA VAL A 143 13.42 8.51 21.02
C VAL A 143 14.84 9.02 20.76
N LEU A 144 15.24 9.17 19.49
CA LEU A 144 16.56 9.71 19.13
C LEU A 144 16.77 11.14 19.65
N MET A 145 15.74 11.98 19.58
CA MET A 145 15.83 13.38 20.01
C MET A 145 15.95 13.56 21.53
N VAL A 146 15.41 12.64 22.33
CA VAL A 146 15.49 12.72 23.80
C VAL A 146 16.68 11.97 24.39
N THR A 147 17.33 11.11 23.61
CA THR A 147 18.46 10.30 24.09
C THR A 147 19.67 11.20 24.34
N ASP A 148 20.23 11.16 25.56
CA ASP A 148 21.51 11.79 25.86
C ASP A 148 22.68 10.88 25.44
N PHE A 149 23.40 11.31 24.41
CA PHE A 149 24.54 10.56 23.86
C PHE A 149 25.87 10.89 24.56
N SER A 150 25.91 11.84 25.51
CA SER A 150 27.15 12.32 26.12
C SER A 150 27.93 11.25 26.89
N GLN A 151 27.22 10.27 27.46
CA GLN A 151 27.80 9.18 28.26
C GLN A 151 28.01 7.89 27.46
N MET A 152 27.61 7.86 26.18
CA MET A 152 27.71 6.67 25.34
C MET A 152 29.05 6.63 24.60
N SER A 153 29.66 5.44 24.51
CA SER A 153 30.80 5.22 23.63
C SER A 153 30.42 5.39 22.15
N ALA A 154 31.38 5.73 21.28
CA ALA A 154 31.13 5.90 19.85
C ALA A 154 30.49 4.65 19.19
N ALA A 155 30.86 3.45 19.65
CA ALA A 155 30.27 2.20 19.17
C ALA A 155 28.79 2.06 19.58
N GLN A 156 28.46 2.39 20.82
CA GLN A 156 27.09 2.41 21.33
C GLN A 156 26.23 3.44 20.58
N ILE A 157 26.75 4.64 20.35
CA ILE A 157 26.07 5.69 19.56
C ILE A 157 25.80 5.19 18.14
N CYS A 158 26.82 4.64 17.48
CA CYS A 158 26.70 4.12 16.11
C CYS A 158 25.67 3.00 16.01
N LEU A 159 25.69 2.05 16.95
CA LEU A 159 24.71 0.96 16.99
C LEU A 159 23.28 1.47 17.19
N TYR A 160 23.09 2.40 18.14
CA TYR A 160 21.78 2.93 18.50
C TYR A 160 21.16 3.77 17.38
N ILE A 161 21.93 4.76 16.89
CA ILE A 161 21.52 5.63 15.79
C ILE A 161 21.35 4.81 14.51
N GLY A 162 22.27 3.89 14.22
CA GLY A 162 22.21 3.01 13.06
C GLY A 162 20.94 2.15 13.04
N ALA A 163 20.63 1.48 14.14
CA ALA A 163 19.42 0.66 14.25
C ALA A 163 18.14 1.48 14.01
N CYS A 164 18.01 2.63 14.68
CA CYS A 164 16.84 3.50 14.51
C CYS A 164 16.74 4.09 13.08
N SER A 165 17.86 4.58 12.54
CA SER A 165 17.89 5.24 11.23
C SER A 165 17.58 4.28 10.09
N ILE A 166 18.07 3.03 10.16
CA ILE A 166 17.78 2.01 9.17
C ILE A 166 16.28 1.68 9.17
N ILE A 167 15.66 1.53 10.34
CA ILE A 167 14.22 1.27 10.43
C ILE A 167 13.41 2.46 9.91
N ILE A 168 13.77 3.69 10.27
CA ILE A 168 13.14 4.90 9.73
C ILE A 168 13.21 4.90 8.19
N ALA A 169 14.36 4.57 7.61
CA ALA A 169 14.52 4.51 6.16
C ALA A 169 13.64 3.41 5.52
N TYR A 170 13.55 2.23 6.13
CA TYR A 170 12.67 1.16 5.66
C TYR A 170 11.19 1.52 5.74
N GLU A 171 10.76 2.11 6.86
CA GLU A 171 9.37 2.53 7.06
C GLU A 171 8.99 3.64 6.07
N PHE A 172 9.90 4.58 5.81
CA PHE A 172 9.70 5.60 4.78
C PHE A 172 9.59 4.99 3.37
N ALA A 173 10.50 4.09 2.99
CA ALA A 173 10.46 3.40 1.70
C ALA A 173 9.16 2.57 1.53
N LEU A 174 8.76 1.84 2.57
CA LEU A 174 7.50 1.11 2.60
C LEU A 174 6.28 2.04 2.54
N GLY A 175 6.35 3.21 3.18
CA GLY A 175 5.34 4.25 3.08
C GLY A 175 5.15 4.75 1.65
N ILE A 176 6.24 5.02 0.93
CA ILE A 176 6.18 5.37 -0.51
C ILE A 176 5.53 4.26 -1.32
N VAL A 177 5.94 3.00 -1.09
CA VAL A 177 5.35 1.83 -1.75
C VAL A 177 3.84 1.78 -1.48
N ARG A 178 3.38 1.99 -0.24
CA ARG A 178 1.94 2.01 0.11
C ARG A 178 1.18 3.11 -0.63
N VAL A 179 1.73 4.31 -0.71
CA VAL A 179 1.11 5.43 -1.44
C VAL A 179 0.98 5.11 -2.93
N GLN A 180 2.03 4.55 -3.53
CA GLN A 180 1.99 4.11 -4.93
C GLN A 180 0.96 3.00 -5.16
N ASP A 181 0.89 1.99 -4.28
CA ASP A 181 -0.09 0.91 -4.37
C ASP A 181 -1.52 1.43 -4.24
N PHE A 182 -1.75 2.40 -3.34
CA PHE A 182 -3.04 3.04 -3.15
C PHE A 182 -3.49 3.77 -4.41
N PHE A 183 -2.66 4.68 -4.95
CA PHE A 183 -3.02 5.42 -6.16
C PHE A 183 -3.23 4.47 -7.32
N ARG A 184 -2.38 3.46 -7.47
CA ARG A 184 -2.56 2.42 -8.49
C ARG A 184 -3.92 1.74 -8.34
N ALA A 185 -4.23 1.18 -7.18
CA ALA A 185 -5.51 0.50 -6.93
C ALA A 185 -6.72 1.43 -7.17
N TYR A 186 -6.61 2.68 -6.75
CA TYR A 186 -7.62 3.71 -6.98
C TYR A 186 -7.85 3.97 -8.47
N TYR A 187 -6.78 4.20 -9.25
CA TYR A 187 -6.85 4.42 -10.70
C TYR A 187 -7.41 3.21 -11.45
N TYR A 188 -6.98 1.98 -11.10
CA TYR A 188 -7.52 0.77 -11.72
C TYR A 188 -9.02 0.63 -11.50
N ARG A 189 -9.52 0.96 -10.31
CA ARG A 189 -10.95 0.91 -10.00
C ARG A 189 -11.73 1.98 -10.77
N GLU A 190 -11.23 3.21 -10.82
CA GLU A 190 -11.94 4.34 -11.45
C GLU A 190 -12.05 4.18 -12.96
N PHE A 191 -10.97 3.72 -13.62
CA PHE A 191 -10.90 3.67 -15.08
C PHE A 191 -11.30 2.31 -15.69
N LYS A 192 -11.80 1.36 -14.89
CA LYS A 192 -12.34 0.05 -15.33
C LYS A 192 -11.47 -0.69 -16.36
N LYS A 193 -10.14 -0.54 -16.32
CA LYS A 193 -9.23 -1.43 -17.08
C LYS A 193 -9.31 -2.81 -16.44
N THR A 194 -10.25 -3.59 -16.94
CA THR A 194 -10.61 -4.91 -16.43
C THR A 194 -9.60 -5.92 -16.97
N ASP A 195 -8.44 -6.01 -16.35
CA ASP A 195 -7.68 -7.27 -16.43
C ASP A 195 -8.20 -8.19 -15.32
N GLU A 196 -9.02 -9.16 -15.72
CA GLU A 196 -9.57 -10.21 -14.87
C GLU A 196 -8.48 -11.01 -14.11
N MET A 197 -7.21 -10.86 -14.50
CA MET A 197 -6.07 -11.58 -13.93
C MET A 197 -5.49 -10.98 -12.63
N SER A 198 -5.93 -9.80 -12.17
CA SER A 198 -5.36 -9.14 -10.98
C SER A 198 -6.12 -9.40 -9.66
N THR A 199 -7.10 -10.29 -9.62
CA THR A 199 -7.97 -10.49 -8.42
C THR A 199 -7.28 -11.14 -7.21
N LYS A 200 -5.95 -11.37 -7.25
CA LYS A 200 -5.20 -12.03 -6.17
C LYS A 200 -3.91 -11.32 -5.73
N THR A 201 -3.70 -10.04 -6.04
CA THR A 201 -2.68 -9.25 -5.34
C THR A 201 -3.24 -8.79 -3.99
N SER A 202 -3.41 -9.78 -3.11
CA SER A 202 -3.86 -9.56 -1.75
C SER A 202 -2.89 -8.62 -1.05
N THR A 203 -3.39 -7.46 -0.66
CA THR A 203 -2.74 -6.52 0.26
C THR A 203 -2.59 -7.09 1.68
N ALA A 204 -2.98 -8.37 1.91
CA ALA A 204 -2.78 -9.06 3.17
C ALA A 204 -1.29 -9.17 3.47
N ALA A 205 -0.91 -8.71 4.67
CA ALA A 205 0.44 -8.90 5.16
C ALA A 205 0.74 -10.40 5.26
N VAL A 206 1.78 -10.84 4.55
CA VAL A 206 2.48 -12.10 4.83
C VAL A 206 2.84 -12.10 6.33
N MET A 207 2.81 -13.25 7.00
CA MET A 207 3.13 -13.36 8.44
C MET A 207 4.39 -12.59 8.86
N GLU A 208 5.37 -12.50 7.96
CA GLU A 208 6.59 -11.69 8.11
C GLU A 208 6.32 -10.21 8.40
N GLY A 209 5.36 -9.60 7.69
CA GLY A 209 4.97 -8.21 7.89
C GLY A 209 4.36 -7.98 9.28
N LYS A 210 3.49 -8.88 9.73
CA LYS A 210 2.91 -8.81 11.07
C LYS A 210 3.97 -8.95 12.17
N LEU A 211 4.85 -9.95 12.04
CA LEU A 211 5.93 -10.15 13.01
C LEU A 211 6.84 -8.91 13.06
N LYS A 212 7.17 -8.34 11.91
CA LYS A 212 7.95 -7.12 11.80
C LYS A 212 7.30 -5.97 12.58
N GLU A 213 6.02 -5.69 12.35
CA GLU A 213 5.29 -4.59 13.02
C GLU A 213 5.25 -4.77 14.55
N LYS A 214 5.11 -6.02 15.03
CA LYS A 214 5.20 -6.33 16.46
C LYS A 214 6.60 -6.14 17.04
N LEU A 215 7.64 -6.53 16.31
CA LEU A 215 9.03 -6.31 16.73
C LEU A 215 9.38 -4.83 16.75
N GLU A 216 8.91 -4.04 15.78
CA GLU A 216 9.10 -2.58 15.77
C GLU A 216 8.39 -1.93 16.96
N SER A 217 7.12 -2.27 17.20
CA SER A 217 6.35 -1.74 18.33
C SER A 217 6.98 -2.11 19.68
N MET A 218 7.38 -3.37 19.86
CA MET A 218 8.09 -3.84 21.06
C MET A 218 9.44 -3.14 21.21
N GLY A 219 10.18 -2.97 20.11
CA GLY A 219 11.46 -2.28 20.07
C GLY A 219 11.33 -0.84 20.53
N ILE A 220 10.39 -0.09 19.96
CA ILE A 220 10.09 1.29 20.31
C ILE A 220 9.66 1.40 21.78
N ALA A 221 8.73 0.56 22.22
CA ALA A 221 8.24 0.57 23.60
C ALA A 221 9.38 0.32 24.60
N ALA A 222 10.23 -0.68 24.35
CA ALA A 222 11.38 -0.98 25.19
C ALA A 222 12.41 0.17 25.19
N LEU A 223 12.64 0.80 24.04
CA LEU A 223 13.50 1.99 23.95
C LEU A 223 12.93 3.19 24.72
N CYS A 224 11.61 3.37 24.79
CA CYS A 224 11.01 4.40 25.64
C CYS A 224 11.41 4.18 27.11
N VAL A 225 11.29 2.96 27.64
CA VAL A 225 11.67 2.64 29.03
C VAL A 225 13.19 2.77 29.24
N ALA A 226 13.99 2.41 28.23
CA ALA A 226 15.44 2.49 28.31
C ALA A 226 15.97 3.90 28.60
N GLN A 227 15.22 4.94 28.20
CA GLN A 227 15.55 6.35 28.50
C GLN A 227 15.58 6.69 29.99
N SER A 228 15.04 5.83 30.86
CA SER A 228 15.17 5.98 32.31
C SER A 228 16.60 5.76 32.83
N ASN A 229 17.49 5.22 32.01
CA ASN A 229 18.88 4.94 32.36
C ASN A 229 19.81 5.98 31.74
N ILE A 230 20.91 6.30 32.44
CA ILE A 230 21.93 7.24 31.97
C ILE A 230 22.52 6.77 30.63
N VAL A 231 22.76 5.47 30.49
CA VAL A 231 23.19 4.84 29.25
C VAL A 231 22.10 3.84 28.82
N PRO A 232 21.24 4.18 27.85
CA PRO A 232 20.10 3.33 27.48
C PRO A 232 20.50 1.90 27.12
N LEU A 233 21.65 1.72 26.43
CA LEU A 233 22.16 0.41 26.00
C LEU A 233 22.72 -0.47 27.13
N GLU A 234 22.92 0.04 28.33
CA GLU A 234 23.31 -0.77 29.49
C GLU A 234 22.09 -1.39 30.20
N SER A 235 20.89 -0.87 29.88
CA SER A 235 19.64 -1.41 30.42
C SER A 235 19.16 -2.62 29.63
N VAL A 236 18.50 -3.55 30.32
CA VAL A 236 17.84 -4.72 29.68
C VAL A 236 16.83 -4.26 28.62
N SER A 237 16.07 -3.20 28.92
CA SER A 237 15.11 -2.61 27.98
C SER A 237 15.77 -2.03 26.72
N GLY A 238 16.95 -1.41 26.84
CA GLY A 238 17.66 -0.86 25.68
C GLY A 238 18.26 -1.94 24.80
N ILE A 239 18.85 -2.98 25.39
CA ILE A 239 19.36 -4.15 24.66
C ILE A 239 18.22 -4.87 23.93
N LEU A 240 17.10 -5.09 24.62
CA LEU A 240 15.90 -5.69 24.04
C LEU A 240 15.37 -4.82 22.89
N GLY A 241 15.24 -3.52 23.12
CA GLY A 241 14.75 -2.55 22.14
C GLY A 241 15.57 -2.58 20.84
N VAL A 242 16.89 -2.43 20.95
CA VAL A 242 17.78 -2.46 19.78
C VAL A 242 17.79 -3.83 19.11
N SER A 243 17.75 -4.92 19.88
CA SER A 243 17.70 -6.28 19.32
C SER A 243 16.42 -6.54 18.53
N CYS A 244 15.26 -6.11 19.04
CA CYS A 244 13.99 -6.15 18.32
C CYS A 244 14.04 -5.34 17.02
N LEU A 245 14.60 -4.12 17.06
CA LEU A 245 14.77 -3.31 15.84
C LEU A 245 15.70 -3.98 14.82
N LEU A 246 16.85 -4.50 15.25
CA LEU A 246 17.79 -5.17 14.33
C LEU A 246 17.18 -6.43 13.69
N LEU A 247 16.41 -7.22 14.44
CA LEU A 247 15.68 -8.36 13.89
C LEU A 247 14.61 -7.91 12.89
N SER A 248 13.92 -6.79 13.18
CA SER A 248 12.92 -6.23 12.28
C SER A 248 13.50 -5.72 10.96
N VAL A 249 14.79 -5.33 10.90
CA VAL A 249 15.46 -4.92 9.64
C VAL A 249 15.42 -6.02 8.60
N ARG A 250 15.73 -7.26 8.98
CA ARG A 250 15.74 -8.39 8.06
C ARG A 250 14.34 -8.69 7.51
N LEU A 251 13.33 -8.63 8.38
CA LEU A 251 11.93 -8.81 8.00
C LEU A 251 11.41 -7.64 7.14
N ALA A 252 11.85 -6.41 7.42
CA ALA A 252 11.54 -5.23 6.62
C ALA A 252 12.10 -5.37 5.21
N HIS A 253 13.33 -5.87 5.08
CA HIS A 253 13.93 -6.15 3.78
C HIS A 253 13.14 -7.22 3.02
N SER A 254 12.83 -8.36 3.65
CA SER A 254 12.02 -9.43 3.05
C SER A 254 10.64 -8.91 2.61
N SER A 255 9.97 -8.14 3.46
CA SER A 255 8.67 -7.54 3.18
C SER A 255 8.73 -6.56 2.01
N LEU A 256 9.79 -5.73 1.92
CA LEU A 256 9.97 -4.80 0.82
C LEU A 256 10.25 -5.54 -0.50
N MET A 257 11.15 -6.52 -0.48
CA MET A 257 11.47 -7.34 -1.64
C MET A 257 10.23 -8.05 -2.18
N SER A 258 9.46 -8.71 -1.31
CA SER A 258 8.22 -9.37 -1.71
C SER A 258 7.21 -8.40 -2.35
N LYS A 259 7.09 -7.16 -1.85
CA LYS A 259 6.21 -6.14 -2.44
C LYS A 259 6.72 -5.63 -3.79
N LEU A 260 8.02 -5.51 -3.97
CA LEU A 260 8.62 -5.09 -5.23
C LEU A 260 8.52 -6.19 -6.29
N GLU A 261 8.80 -7.43 -5.93
CA GLU A 261 8.67 -8.60 -6.81
C GLU A 261 7.22 -8.80 -7.26
N ALA A 262 6.23 -8.59 -6.38
CA ALA A 262 4.82 -8.64 -6.74
C ALA A 262 4.42 -7.59 -7.80
N ARG A 263 5.22 -6.53 -8.01
CA ARG A 263 4.99 -5.50 -9.03
C ARG A 263 5.63 -5.82 -10.37
N GLU A 264 6.70 -6.62 -10.39
CA GLU A 264 7.47 -6.92 -11.60
C GLU A 264 6.66 -7.55 -12.75
N PRO A 265 5.84 -8.60 -12.54
CA PRO A 265 5.06 -9.19 -13.63
C PRO A 265 4.02 -8.22 -14.21
N LEU A 266 3.50 -7.30 -13.38
CA LEU A 266 2.54 -6.30 -13.80
C LEU A 266 3.16 -5.13 -14.56
N LEU A 267 4.45 -4.86 -14.36
CA LEU A 267 5.19 -3.88 -15.15
C LEU A 267 5.51 -4.46 -16.52
N ARG A 268 5.96 -5.71 -16.58
CA ARG A 268 6.22 -6.43 -17.84
C ARG A 268 4.96 -6.56 -18.70
N SER A 269 3.80 -6.81 -18.09
CA SER A 269 2.54 -6.87 -18.84
C SER A 269 2.11 -5.50 -19.40
N HIS A 270 2.44 -4.40 -18.71
CA HIS A 270 2.17 -3.05 -19.21
C HIS A 270 3.10 -2.65 -20.35
N GLU A 271 4.40 -2.98 -20.25
CA GLU A 271 5.36 -2.73 -21.33
C GLU A 271 4.97 -3.48 -22.61
N HIS A 272 4.59 -4.76 -22.50
CA HIS A 272 4.12 -5.51 -23.66
C HIS A 272 2.78 -5.01 -24.20
N ALA A 273 1.85 -4.58 -23.35
CA ALA A 273 0.58 -4.01 -23.81
C ALA A 273 0.75 -2.65 -24.49
N SER A 274 1.74 -1.82 -24.09
CA SER A 274 2.04 -0.58 -24.80
C SER A 274 2.67 -0.83 -26.16
N ASP A 275 3.54 -1.83 -26.28
CA ASP A 275 4.15 -2.21 -27.56
C ASP A 275 3.10 -2.72 -28.55
N ASP A 276 2.14 -3.54 -28.09
CA ASP A 276 1.04 -4.05 -28.91
C ASP A 276 0.06 -2.92 -29.34
N GLU A 277 -0.23 -1.95 -28.46
CA GLU A 277 -1.06 -0.79 -28.83
C GLU A 277 -0.39 0.08 -29.90
N ASP A 278 0.92 0.27 -29.81
CA ASP A 278 1.68 1.04 -30.80
C ASP A 278 1.81 0.27 -32.13
N GLU A 279 1.93 -1.06 -32.09
CA GLU A 279 1.91 -1.89 -33.30
C GLU A 279 0.52 -1.87 -33.97
N ILE A 280 -0.58 -1.93 -33.19
CA ILE A 280 -1.96 -1.83 -33.71
C ILE A 280 -2.24 -0.43 -34.29
N LYS A 281 -1.78 0.65 -33.63
CA LYS A 281 -1.90 2.02 -34.19
C LYS A 281 -1.08 2.19 -35.46
N THR A 282 0.10 1.58 -35.52
CA THR A 282 0.97 1.62 -36.71
C THR A 282 0.34 0.84 -37.86
N ARG A 283 -0.18 -0.37 -37.60
CA ARG A 283 -0.87 -1.20 -38.60
C ARG A 283 -2.17 -0.57 -39.10
N ASN A 284 -2.93 0.07 -38.22
CA ASN A 284 -4.14 0.81 -38.62
C ASN A 284 -3.80 2.02 -39.49
N ARG A 285 -2.70 2.74 -39.22
CA ARG A 285 -2.20 3.81 -40.10
C ARG A 285 -1.84 3.29 -41.49
N THR A 286 -1.07 2.19 -41.57
CA THR A 286 -0.70 1.57 -42.86
C THR A 286 -1.93 1.05 -43.62
N SER A 287 -2.94 0.54 -42.90
CA SER A 287 -4.17 0.05 -43.51
C SER A 287 -5.08 1.19 -44.01
N THR A 288 -5.11 2.35 -43.34
CA THR A 288 -5.86 3.52 -43.84
C THR A 288 -5.19 4.16 -45.05
N ASP A 289 -3.86 4.20 -45.11
CA ASP A 289 -3.14 4.75 -46.27
C ASP A 289 -3.37 3.89 -47.51
N SER A 290 -3.26 2.56 -47.38
CA SER A 290 -3.55 1.62 -48.47
C SER A 290 -5.02 1.64 -48.93
N LEU A 291 -5.98 1.87 -48.02
CA LEU A 291 -7.39 2.02 -48.38
C LEU A 291 -7.68 3.36 -49.08
N SER A 292 -6.92 4.40 -48.75
CA SER A 292 -6.99 5.71 -49.40
C SER A 292 -6.39 5.69 -50.81
N GLU A 293 -5.29 4.96 -51.01
CA GLU A 293 -4.71 4.71 -52.34
C GLU A 293 -5.65 3.90 -53.24
N LEU A 294 -6.29 2.85 -52.70
CA LEU A 294 -7.25 2.04 -53.47
C LEU A 294 -8.47 2.85 -53.91
N LYS A 295 -8.96 3.76 -53.06
CA LYS A 295 -10.06 4.67 -53.39
C LYS A 295 -9.67 5.66 -54.49
N ASN A 296 -8.45 6.19 -54.46
CA ASN A 296 -7.95 7.08 -55.51
C ASN A 296 -7.81 6.34 -56.85
N PHE A 297 -7.29 5.11 -56.84
CA PHE A 297 -7.18 4.28 -58.04
C PHE A 297 -8.54 3.95 -58.68
N THR A 298 -9.55 3.69 -57.85
CA THR A 298 -10.91 3.41 -58.33
C THR A 298 -11.54 4.66 -58.95
N LYS A 299 -11.29 5.84 -58.37
CA LYS A 299 -11.81 7.12 -58.85
C LYS A 299 -11.22 7.50 -60.22
N ASP A 300 -9.93 7.25 -60.43
CA ASP A 300 -9.27 7.48 -61.72
C ASP A 300 -9.77 6.53 -62.80
N ARG A 301 -10.01 5.26 -62.44
CA ARG A 301 -10.57 4.27 -63.36
C ARG A 301 -12.02 4.62 -63.76
N GLN A 302 -12.84 5.10 -62.83
CA GLN A 302 -14.20 5.58 -63.12
C GLN A 302 -14.18 6.83 -64.04
N ALA A 303 -13.22 7.73 -63.84
CA ALA A 303 -13.05 8.91 -64.70
C ALA A 303 -12.62 8.55 -66.13
N GLN A 304 -11.83 7.48 -66.31
CA GLN A 304 -11.50 6.96 -67.64
C GLN A 304 -12.72 6.34 -68.34
N ILE A 305 -13.53 5.55 -67.64
CA ILE A 305 -14.74 4.93 -68.20
C ILE A 305 -15.76 5.99 -68.64
N ASN A 306 -15.97 7.04 -67.84
CA ASN A 306 -16.89 8.11 -68.22
C ASN A 306 -16.40 8.92 -69.45
N ARG A 307 -15.09 8.97 -69.71
CA ARG A 307 -14.53 9.61 -70.91
C ARG A 307 -14.69 8.76 -72.18
N SER A 308 -14.78 7.43 -72.06
CA SER A 308 -15.08 6.57 -73.22
C SER A 308 -16.56 6.65 -73.62
N ASP A 309 -17.49 6.68 -72.66
CA ASP A 309 -18.94 6.72 -72.98
C ASP A 309 -19.40 8.06 -73.57
N SER A 310 -18.67 9.15 -73.30
CA SER A 310 -18.99 10.48 -73.83
C SER A 310 -18.70 10.66 -75.34
N ARG A 311 -18.09 9.68 -76.01
CA ARG A 311 -17.82 9.75 -77.46
C ARG A 311 -18.91 9.13 -78.34
N ASP A 312 -19.81 8.32 -77.79
CA ASP A 312 -20.78 7.56 -78.59
C ASP A 312 -22.21 8.15 -78.57
N SER A 313 -22.48 9.20 -77.80
CA SER A 313 -23.85 9.74 -77.61
C SER A 313 -24.18 11.00 -78.41
N ALA A 314 -23.57 11.21 -79.59
CA ALA A 314 -23.94 12.27 -80.53
C ALA A 314 -24.81 11.73 -81.67
N ILE A 315 -26.00 11.20 -81.35
CA ILE A 315 -27.04 10.88 -82.33
C ILE A 315 -28.33 11.61 -81.92
N ASN A 316 -28.69 12.62 -82.71
CA ASN A 316 -29.92 13.41 -82.60
C ASN A 316 -31.18 12.54 -82.83
N PRO A 317 -32.28 12.83 -82.10
CA PRO A 317 -33.59 12.86 -82.72
C PRO A 317 -34.35 14.15 -82.32
N ILE A 318 -34.76 14.97 -83.29
CA ILE A 318 -36.05 14.96 -84.00
C ILE A 318 -37.24 15.20 -83.06
N THR A 319 -37.76 16.42 -83.22
CA THR A 319 -39.04 17.02 -82.82
C THR A 319 -40.27 16.10 -82.85
N LEU A 320 -41.16 16.25 -81.88
CA LEU A 320 -42.60 16.22 -82.15
C LEU A 320 -43.38 17.13 -81.20
N ASP A 321 -44.27 17.88 -81.82
CA ASP A 321 -45.21 18.89 -81.32
C ASP A 321 -46.51 18.21 -80.82
N SER A 322 -47.16 18.75 -79.79
CA SER A 322 -48.62 18.64 -79.57
C SER A 322 -49.08 19.39 -78.30
N THR A 323 -49.56 20.60 -78.55
CA THR A 323 -50.79 21.19 -78.02
C THR A 323 -51.84 20.18 -77.53
N LEU A 324 -52.46 20.36 -76.34
CA LEU A 324 -53.92 20.48 -76.15
C LEU A 324 -54.39 20.59 -74.68
N GLN A 325 -55.13 21.69 -74.46
CA GLN A 325 -56.38 21.90 -73.70
C GLN A 325 -56.53 21.81 -72.16
N ARG A 326 -57.13 22.92 -71.70
CA ARG A 326 -57.80 23.26 -70.43
C ARG A 326 -59.09 22.46 -70.18
N SER A 327 -59.53 22.57 -68.91
CA SER A 327 -60.90 22.82 -68.41
C SER A 327 -62.00 21.81 -68.68
#